data_AF-K9ZA21-F1
#
_entry.id   AF-K9ZA21-F1
#
_cell.length_a   1.000
_cell.length_b   1.000
_cell.length_c   1.000
_cell.angle_alpha   90.00
_cell.angle_beta   90.00
_cell.angle_gamma   90.00
#
_symmetry.space_group_name_H-M   'P 1'
#
loop_
_entity.id
_entity.type
_entity.pdbx_description
1 polymer ?
#
loop_
_entity_poly.entity_id
_entity_poly.type
_entity_poly.pdbx_seq_one_letter_code
_entity_poly.pdbx_strand_id
1 'polypeptide(L)'
;MSNKDNFGSGFIIGTIVGGLVGGVVGSLVASKSQQSKDSDNSNQKKTSYSSLEDEFAMENARLSLEEKINQLNHAIDEVKFGLMSKQEKEKEEN
;
A
#
# COMPACT_ATOMS: atom_id res chain seq x y z
N MET A 1 36.52 12.07 2.82
CA MET A 1 35.34 11.63 2.03
C MET A 1 34.68 10.49 2.80
N SER A 2 33.72 10.79 3.67
CA SER A 2 33.12 9.81 4.58
C SER A 2 31.61 10.04 4.61
N ASN A 3 30.88 9.48 3.65
CA ASN A 3 29.40 9.52 3.56
C ASN A 3 28.88 8.33 2.72
N LYS A 4 29.49 7.14 2.86
CA LYS A 4 29.15 5.98 2.01
C LYS A 4 28.74 4.73 2.80
N ASP A 5 28.71 4.80 4.13
CA ASP A 5 28.45 3.63 4.98
C ASP A 5 26.96 3.41 5.28
N ASN A 6 26.12 4.43 5.11
CA ASN A 6 24.68 4.37 5.42
C ASN A 6 23.83 3.73 4.31
N PHE A 7 24.34 3.66 3.07
CA PHE A 7 23.61 3.03 1.96
C PHE A 7 23.68 1.51 2.01
N GLY A 8 24.84 0.95 2.36
CA GLY A 8 25.04 -0.50 2.43
C GLY A 8 24.18 -1.16 3.50
N SER A 9 24.08 -0.55 4.69
CA SER A 9 23.25 -1.06 5.79
C SER A 9 21.75 -0.98 5.46
N GLY A 10 21.31 0.13 4.84
CA GLY A 10 19.93 0.29 4.37
C GLY A 10 19.56 -0.67 3.25
N PHE A 11 20.48 -0.96 2.32
CA PHE A 11 20.26 -1.91 1.23
C PHE A 11 20.10 -3.35 1.73
N ILE A 12 20.92 -3.79 2.69
CA ILE A 12 20.85 -5.15 3.25
C ILE A 12 19.51 -5.36 3.97
N ILE A 13 19.12 -4.43 4.85
CA ILE A 13 17.82 -4.48 5.54
C ILE A 13 16.67 -4.38 4.54
N GLY A 14 16.76 -3.48 3.57
CA GLY A 14 15.74 -3.28 2.54
C GLY A 14 15.56 -4.51 1.66
N THR A 15 16.63 -5.22 1.32
CA THR A 15 16.56 -6.45 0.51
C THR A 15 15.92 -7.60 1.28
N ILE A 16 16.17 -7.72 2.59
CA ILE A 16 15.54 -8.76 3.42
C ILE A 16 14.02 -8.50 3.51
N VAL A 17 13.63 -7.27 3.84
CA VAL A 17 12.21 -6.91 3.98
C VAL A 17 11.50 -6.95 2.63
N GLY A 18 12.10 -6.35 1.60
CA GLY A 18 11.57 -6.33 0.24
C GLY A 18 11.50 -7.73 -0.40
N GLY A 19 12.46 -8.60 -0.09
CA GLY A 19 12.49 -9.99 -0.55
C GLY A 19 11.38 -10.85 0.06
N LEU A 20 11.04 -10.65 1.34
CA LEU A 20 9.90 -11.34 1.97
C LEU A 20 8.57 -10.90 1.36
N VAL A 21 8.34 -9.60 1.23
CA VAL A 21 7.09 -9.05 0.66
C VAL A 21 6.99 -9.40 -0.83
N GLY A 22 8.08 -9.18 -1.58
CA GLY A 22 8.17 -9.51 -3.01
C GLY A 22 8.09 -11.01 -3.28
N GLY A 23 8.55 -11.85 -2.37
CA GLY A 23 8.43 -13.31 -2.45
C GLY A 23 6.98 -13.78 -2.33
N VAL A 24 6.22 -13.24 -1.37
CA VAL A 24 4.79 -13.58 -1.22
C VAL A 24 3.99 -13.11 -2.43
N VAL A 25 4.14 -11.85 -2.82
CA VAL A 25 3.44 -11.28 -4.00
C VAL A 25 3.88 -11.99 -5.28
N GLY A 26 5.18 -12.22 -5.44
CA GLY A 26 5.76 -12.93 -6.57
C GLY A 26 5.27 -14.38 -6.68
N SER A 27 5.11 -15.08 -5.56
CA SER A 27 4.59 -16.45 -5.54
C SER A 27 3.15 -16.54 -6.02
N LEU A 28 2.30 -15.57 -5.65
CA LEU A 28 0.91 -15.50 -6.09
C LEU A 28 0.80 -15.24 -7.59
N VAL A 29 1.63 -14.33 -8.12
CA VAL A 29 1.68 -14.02 -9.56
C VAL A 29 2.28 -15.19 -10.36
N ALA A 30 3.36 -15.81 -9.86
CA ALA A 30 4.00 -16.96 -10.49
C ALA A 30 3.08 -18.20 -10.52
N SER A 31 2.34 -18.45 -9.43
CA SER A 31 1.36 -19.55 -9.37
C SER A 31 0.25 -19.37 -10.41
N LYS A 32 -0.21 -18.14 -10.64
CA LYS A 32 -1.20 -17.82 -11.70
C LYS A 32 -0.65 -18.03 -13.11
N SER A 33 0.64 -17.71 -13.33
CA SER A 33 1.31 -17.91 -14.62
C SER A 33 1.57 -19.39 -14.91
N GLN A 34 1.93 -20.19 -13.91
CA GLN A 34 2.20 -21.61 -14.08
C GLN A 34 0.90 -22.41 -14.33
N GLN A 35 -0.20 -22.02 -13.71
CA GLN A 35 -1.53 -22.58 -13.99
C GLN A 35 -2.02 -22.31 -15.43
N SER A 36 -1.50 -21.25 -16.07
CA SER A 36 -1.86 -20.87 -17.44
C SER A 36 -1.06 -21.64 -18.51
N LYS A 37 0.02 -22.35 -18.14
CA LYS A 37 0.84 -23.14 -19.08
C LYS A 37 0.38 -24.61 -19.22
N ASP A 38 -0.42 -25.10 -18.26
CA ASP A 38 -0.93 -26.48 -18.26
C ASP A 38 -2.38 -26.61 -18.77
N SER A 39 -3.01 -25.49 -19.19
CA SER A 39 -4.43 -25.44 -19.58
C SER A 39 -4.67 -25.17 -21.07
N ASP A 40 -3.67 -25.36 -21.93
CA ASP A 40 -3.79 -25.22 -23.39
C ASP A 40 -4.52 -26.41 -24.05
N ASN A 41 -5.57 -26.97 -23.42
CA ASN A 41 -6.36 -28.03 -24.04
C ASN A 41 -7.84 -28.11 -23.66
N SER A 42 -8.43 -27.14 -22.95
CA SER A 42 -9.88 -27.22 -22.80
C SER A 42 -10.57 -25.88 -22.50
N ASN A 43 -11.55 -25.62 -23.35
CA ASN A 43 -12.75 -24.83 -23.08
C ASN A 43 -12.66 -23.31 -23.21
N GLN A 44 -12.97 -22.91 -24.44
CA GLN A 44 -13.90 -21.83 -24.78
C GLN A 44 -14.92 -21.48 -23.67
N LYS A 45 -15.21 -20.17 -23.60
CA LYS A 45 -16.33 -19.47 -22.93
C LYS A 45 -16.30 -19.38 -21.40
N LYS A 46 -15.66 -18.31 -20.89
CA LYS A 46 -16.16 -17.53 -19.73
C LYS A 46 -15.59 -16.10 -19.82
N THR A 47 -16.16 -15.28 -20.70
CA THR A 47 -15.84 -13.85 -20.83
C THR A 47 -17.16 -13.09 -20.79
N SER A 48 -17.63 -12.74 -19.58
CA SER A 48 -18.57 -11.62 -19.39
C SER A 48 -18.98 -11.39 -17.93
N TYR A 49 -18.86 -12.37 -17.04
CA TYR A 49 -19.31 -12.20 -15.63
C TYR A 49 -18.24 -11.65 -14.68
N SER A 50 -16.93 -11.75 -14.99
CA SER A 50 -15.87 -11.19 -14.12
C SER A 50 -15.85 -9.66 -14.09
N SER A 51 -16.29 -8.98 -15.16
CA SER A 51 -16.17 -7.53 -15.26
C SER A 51 -17.05 -6.78 -14.26
N LEU A 52 -18.22 -7.32 -13.88
CA LEU A 52 -19.11 -6.69 -12.90
C LEU A 52 -18.61 -6.86 -11.45
N GLU A 53 -18.02 -8.01 -11.14
CA GLU A 53 -17.40 -8.28 -9.83
C GLU A 53 -16.15 -7.41 -9.63
N ASP A 54 -15.35 -7.24 -10.68
CA ASP A 54 -14.16 -6.37 -10.68
C ASP A 54 -14.56 -4.88 -10.53
N GLU A 55 -15.65 -4.45 -11.15
CA GLU A 55 -16.16 -3.07 -11.04
C GLU A 55 -16.66 -2.77 -9.62
N PHE A 56 -17.35 -3.73 -8.99
CA PHE A 56 -17.78 -3.62 -7.59
C PHE A 56 -16.60 -3.65 -6.60
N ALA A 57 -15.58 -4.47 -6.87
CA ALA A 57 -14.36 -4.50 -6.06
C ALA A 57 -13.57 -3.18 -6.19
N MET A 58 -13.53 -2.60 -7.39
CA MET A 58 -12.86 -1.33 -7.65
C MET A 58 -13.58 -0.16 -6.97
N GLU A 59 -14.91 -0.16 -6.96
CA GLU A 59 -15.71 0.84 -6.25
C GLU A 59 -15.54 0.73 -4.72
N ASN A 60 -15.53 -0.48 -4.16
CA ASN A 60 -15.24 -0.68 -2.74
C ASN A 60 -13.82 -0.23 -2.35
N ALA A 61 -12.83 -0.50 -3.20
CA ALA A 61 -11.47 0.00 -3.00
C ALA A 61 -11.43 1.53 -3.03
N ARG A 62 -12.20 2.16 -3.92
CA ARG A 62 -12.33 3.62 -4.02
C ARG A 62 -12.95 4.22 -2.75
N LEU A 63 -14.08 3.69 -2.29
CA LEU A 63 -14.76 4.14 -1.07
C LEU A 63 -13.86 3.98 0.17
N SER A 64 -13.18 2.84 0.28
CA SER A 64 -12.22 2.60 1.37
C SER A 64 -11.06 3.61 1.35
N LEU A 65 -10.62 4.01 0.16
CA LEU A 65 -9.57 5.01 0.01
C LEU A 65 -10.06 6.40 0.44
N GLU A 66 -11.29 6.76 0.10
CA GLU A 66 -11.92 8.02 0.50
C GLU A 66 -12.09 8.13 2.02
N GLU A 67 -12.52 7.05 2.68
CA GLU A 67 -12.60 6.97 4.14
C GLU A 67 -11.22 7.17 4.79
N LYS A 68 -10.19 6.49 4.26
CA LYS A 68 -8.81 6.63 4.76
C LYS A 68 -8.27 8.05 4.58
N ILE A 69 -8.59 8.72 3.48
CA ILE A 69 -8.21 10.12 3.24
C ILE A 69 -8.89 11.03 4.27
N ASN A 70 -10.17 10.81 4.54
CA ASN A 70 -10.90 11.62 5.50
C ASN A 70 -10.36 11.44 6.93
N GLN A 71 -10.06 10.20 7.32
CA GLN A 71 -9.42 9.88 8.60
C GLN A 71 -8.06 10.59 8.73
N LEU A 72 -7.25 10.57 7.66
CA LEU A 72 -5.94 11.23 7.64
C LEU A 72 -6.08 12.75 7.78
N ASN A 73 -7.01 13.36 7.04
CA ASN A 73 -7.27 14.81 7.12
C ASN A 73 -7.68 15.21 8.54
N HIS A 74 -8.58 14.46 9.17
CA HIS A 74 -8.98 14.69 10.55
C HIS A 74 -7.81 14.58 11.53
N ALA A 75 -6.97 13.55 11.40
CA ALA A 75 -5.79 13.40 12.25
C ALA A 75 -4.78 14.55 12.06
N ILE A 76 -4.60 15.03 10.82
CA ILE A 76 -3.75 16.20 10.52
C ILE A 76 -4.31 17.45 11.22
N ASP A 77 -5.62 17.69 11.11
CA ASP A 77 -6.26 18.84 11.73
C ASP A 77 -6.15 18.81 13.26
N GLU A 78 -6.31 17.63 13.87
CA GLU A 78 -6.14 17.44 15.32
C GLU A 78 -4.71 17.77 15.77
N VAL A 79 -3.70 17.24 15.06
CA VAL A 79 -2.30 17.55 15.37
C VAL A 79 -2.01 19.03 15.19
N LYS A 80 -2.50 19.66 14.12
CA LYS A 80 -2.32 21.09 13.86
C LYS A 80 -2.93 21.93 14.99
N PHE A 81 -4.16 21.64 15.41
CA PHE A 81 -4.80 22.35 16.52
C PHE A 81 -4.07 22.12 17.85
N GLY A 82 -3.60 20.89 18.10
CA GLY A 82 -2.78 20.56 19.26
C GLY A 82 -1.48 21.36 19.31
N LEU A 83 -0.81 21.53 18.17
CA LEU A 83 0.42 22.34 18.07
C LEU A 83 0.14 23.83 18.24
N MET A 84 -0.93 24.36 17.62
CA MET A 84 -1.32 25.77 17.78
C MET A 84 -1.69 26.10 19.24
N SER A 85 -2.52 25.28 19.86
CA SER A 85 -2.91 25.46 21.27
C SER A 85 -1.74 25.32 22.24
N LYS A 86 -0.77 24.44 21.94
CA LYS A 86 0.47 24.35 22.72
C LYS A 86 1.33 25.61 22.58
N GLN A 87 1.46 26.15 21.36
CA GLN A 87 2.20 27.40 21.12
C GLN A 87 1.54 28.62 21.77
N GLU A 88 0.22 28.68 21.86
CA GLU A 88 -0.49 29.76 22.56
C GLU A 88 -0.23 29.70 24.07
N LYS A 89 -0.28 28.52 24.68
CA LYS A 89 0.06 28.35 26.12
C LYS A 89 1.50 28.73 26.44
N GLU A 90 2.45 28.36 25.58
CA GLU A 90 3.87 28.71 25.75
C GLU A 90 4.15 30.23 25.59
N LYS A 91 3.23 30.99 24.98
CA LYS A 91 3.30 32.46 24.87
C LYS A 91 2.64 33.21 26.02
N GLU A 92 1.69 32.59 26.73
CA GLU A 92 1.05 33.18 27.91
C GLU A 92 1.86 32.94 29.20
N GLU A 93 2.74 31.93 29.23
CA GLU A 93 3.65 31.62 30.35
C GLU A 93 5.01 32.36 30.30
N ASN A 94 5.30 33.15 29.26
CA ASN A 94 6.50 33.99 29.12
C ASN A 94 6.15 35.48 29.07
#